data_AF-A0A9N8N9C2-F1
#
_entry.id   AF-A0A9N8N9C2-F1
#
_cell.length_a   1.000
_cell.length_b   1.000
_cell.length_c   1.000
_cell.angle_alpha   90.00
_cell.angle_beta   90.00
_cell.angle_gamma   90.00
#
_symmetry.space_group_name_H-M   'P 1'
#
loop_
_entity.id
_entity.type
_entity.pdbx_description
1 polymer ?
#
loop_
_entity_poly.entity_id
_entity_poly.type
_entity_poly.pdbx_seq_one_letter_code
_entity_poly.pdbx_strand_id
1 'polypeptide(L)'
;MRYPLLVSLFVVLASGCSNRGDALPWDAALGNIRVNLAFTCTHEADRLPALDPDADVMFRYGRYLQTRDGPKNFDDMARYYRIAAAHGHYKANHNVQQLVSQGMASSPGAAREAVEWATQLVNQGIPTGYYDIGYYLNSGYGLKQNREMALKYIRKAADLGNADAQYYVADLLFPHDKAPDIARQMQQCAADQGHGKAALELGTDLKYIKQYHDALSALQKGVAAGNSISAMVLEKSFLAPPATDEGFYLGLPDDPERSHRYKLIGKFLDLNQLNNPTVPDIDRIVPLPPAQLPAWDGTFEWEKKQAEIPPKPSDELINRLAKEKNLDPATGLPLSAAASQTSQAGKPAKLARVPLGTKMRAGARCPESGEWCTQILAELRGETTQYFRKGETLPMLDVYRPRTFAWLDSVLGRRRYTTDVIWTLTAYNDKA
;
A
#
# COMPACT_ATOMS: atom_id res chain seq x y z
N MET A 1 63.02 -18.89 35.71
CA MET A 1 61.89 -18.57 34.80
C MET A 1 60.68 -19.42 35.22
N ARG A 2 59.60 -18.78 35.68
CA ARG A 2 58.18 -19.21 35.59
C ARG A 2 57.35 -18.32 36.52
N TYR A 3 56.72 -17.30 35.92
CA TYR A 3 55.66 -16.50 36.55
C TYR A 3 54.35 -17.32 36.52
N PRO A 4 53.53 -17.34 37.58
CA PRO A 4 52.18 -17.85 37.48
C PRO A 4 51.26 -16.77 36.89
N LEU A 5 50.59 -17.11 35.79
CA LEU A 5 49.53 -16.29 35.20
C LEU A 5 48.29 -16.30 36.10
N LEU A 6 47.85 -15.09 36.48
CA LEU A 6 46.51 -14.81 37.00
C LEU A 6 45.47 -15.08 35.90
N VAL A 7 44.60 -16.06 36.12
CA VAL A 7 43.39 -16.26 35.32
C VAL A 7 42.27 -15.46 35.97
N SER A 8 42.01 -14.26 35.44
CA SER A 8 40.85 -13.45 35.81
C SER A 8 39.59 -14.02 35.15
N LEU A 9 38.72 -14.58 35.97
CA LEU A 9 37.40 -15.08 35.61
C LEU A 9 36.47 -13.88 35.31
N PHE A 10 36.30 -13.51 34.03
CA PHE A 10 35.26 -12.58 33.62
C PHE A 10 33.90 -13.29 33.63
N VAL A 11 33.15 -13.10 34.72
CA VAL A 11 31.71 -13.41 34.76
C VAL A 11 30.99 -12.34 33.93
N VAL A 12 30.72 -12.65 32.65
CA VAL A 12 29.79 -11.87 31.84
C VAL A 12 28.39 -12.22 32.33
N LEU A 13 27.81 -11.34 33.16
CA LEU A 13 26.37 -11.31 33.39
C LEU A 13 25.70 -10.88 32.09
N ALA A 14 25.40 -11.85 31.22
CA ALA A 14 24.40 -11.67 30.19
C ALA A 14 23.04 -11.56 30.88
N SER A 15 22.64 -10.35 31.26
CA SER A 15 21.23 -10.01 31.47
C SER A 15 20.54 -10.14 30.11
N GLY A 16 20.09 -11.35 29.82
CA GLY A 16 19.21 -11.61 28.68
C GLY A 16 17.95 -10.76 28.82
N CYS A 17 17.71 -9.89 27.83
CA CYS A 17 16.37 -9.39 27.59
C CYS A 17 15.52 -10.59 27.19
N SER A 18 14.79 -11.14 28.17
CA SER A 18 13.75 -12.13 27.92
C SER A 18 12.77 -11.56 26.91
N ASN A 19 12.76 -12.12 25.70
CA ASN A 19 11.68 -11.92 24.72
C ASN A 19 10.42 -12.60 25.27
N ARG A 20 9.63 -11.88 26.07
CA ARG A 20 8.18 -12.09 26.07
C ARG A 20 7.63 -11.17 24.98
N GLY A 21 7.41 -11.74 23.80
CA GLY A 21 6.52 -11.13 22.83
C GLY A 21 5.13 -11.17 23.44
N ASP A 22 4.61 -10.01 23.84
CA ASP A 22 3.20 -9.92 24.22
C ASP A 22 2.37 -10.36 23.01
N ALA A 23 1.57 -11.40 23.21
CA ALA A 23 0.65 -11.89 22.20
C ALA A 23 -0.30 -10.76 21.80
N LEU A 24 -0.51 -10.55 20.50
CA LEU A 24 -1.51 -9.59 20.04
C LEU A 24 -2.91 -10.07 20.46
N PRO A 25 -3.87 -9.16 20.68
CA PRO A 25 -5.20 -9.51 21.18
C PRO A 25 -5.98 -10.49 20.28
N TRP A 26 -5.56 -10.66 19.03
CA TRP A 26 -6.17 -11.53 18.02
C TRP A 26 -5.25 -12.66 17.55
N ASP A 27 -4.24 -13.05 18.33
CA ASP A 27 -3.33 -14.16 17.97
C ASP A 27 -4.03 -15.52 17.80
N ALA A 28 -5.23 -15.70 18.35
CA ALA A 28 -6.10 -16.85 18.09
C ALA A 28 -6.46 -17.00 16.58
N ALA A 29 -6.37 -15.93 15.80
CA ALA A 29 -6.70 -15.90 14.37
C ALA A 29 -5.73 -16.71 13.48
N LEU A 30 -4.59 -17.15 14.03
CA LEU A 30 -3.56 -17.90 13.30
C LEU A 30 -3.72 -19.43 13.39
N GLY A 31 -4.77 -19.94 14.05
CA GLY A 31 -4.93 -21.35 14.43
C GLY A 31 -4.97 -22.40 13.30
N ASN A 32 -4.74 -22.04 12.03
CA ASN A 32 -4.78 -22.95 10.88
C ASN A 32 -3.83 -22.50 9.75
N ILE A 33 -2.66 -21.92 10.06
CA ILE A 33 -1.66 -21.61 9.03
C ILE A 33 -1.08 -22.91 8.50
N ARG A 34 -1.03 -23.10 7.18
CA ARG A 34 -0.28 -24.20 6.59
C ARG A 34 1.21 -23.99 6.84
N VAL A 35 1.76 -24.79 7.75
CA VAL A 35 3.19 -24.78 8.11
C VAL A 35 4.07 -25.47 7.06
N ASN A 36 3.47 -26.21 6.12
CA ASN A 36 4.17 -26.78 4.97
C ASN A 36 3.92 -25.94 3.70
N LEU A 37 4.71 -26.19 2.66
CA LEU A 37 4.61 -25.46 1.39
C LEU A 37 3.37 -25.82 0.55
N ALA A 38 2.45 -26.67 1.06
CA ALA A 38 1.26 -27.04 0.31
C ALA A 38 0.35 -25.82 0.12
N PHE A 39 -0.06 -25.57 -1.12
CA PHE A 39 -0.96 -24.47 -1.48
C PHE A 39 -2.18 -25.02 -2.20
N THR A 40 -3.32 -24.38 -1.96
CA THR A 40 -4.57 -24.66 -2.69
C THR A 40 -5.13 -23.31 -3.06
N CYS A 41 -5.33 -23.09 -4.36
CA CYS A 41 -5.91 -21.84 -4.82
C CYS A 41 -7.29 -21.66 -4.20
N THR A 42 -7.50 -20.50 -3.59
CA THR A 42 -8.76 -20.04 -3.00
C THR A 42 -8.93 -18.61 -3.47
N HIS A 43 -10.14 -18.20 -3.84
CA HIS A 43 -10.39 -16.82 -4.25
C HIS A 43 -10.95 -16.02 -3.07
N GLU A 44 -10.47 -14.79 -2.89
CA GLU A 44 -10.92 -13.89 -1.83
C GLU A 44 -12.44 -13.69 -1.91
N ALA A 45 -12.99 -13.59 -3.13
CA ALA A 45 -14.42 -13.42 -3.38
C ALA A 45 -15.31 -14.49 -2.72
N ASP A 46 -14.81 -15.72 -2.53
CA ASP A 46 -15.54 -16.82 -1.88
C ASP A 46 -15.73 -16.60 -0.37
N ARG A 47 -15.05 -15.60 0.20
CA ARG A 47 -15.03 -15.29 1.64
C ARG A 47 -15.56 -13.90 1.97
N LEU A 48 -15.92 -13.10 0.97
CA LEU A 48 -16.38 -11.74 1.19
C LEU A 48 -17.87 -11.73 1.57
N PRO A 49 -18.26 -11.02 2.65
CA PRO A 49 -19.67 -10.85 2.96
C PRO A 49 -20.35 -9.95 1.92
N ALA A 50 -21.67 -10.08 1.81
CA ALA A 50 -22.48 -9.11 1.06
C ALA A 50 -22.31 -7.71 1.67
N LEU A 51 -22.22 -6.70 0.81
CA LEU A 51 -22.09 -5.31 1.21
C LEU A 51 -23.46 -4.71 1.51
N ASP A 52 -23.54 -3.95 2.61
CA ASP A 52 -24.71 -3.16 2.93
C ASP A 52 -24.94 -2.09 1.83
N PRO A 53 -26.15 -2.01 1.23
CA PRO A 53 -26.42 -1.08 0.13
C PRO A 53 -26.25 0.40 0.50
N ASP A 54 -26.59 0.79 1.74
CA ASP A 54 -26.45 2.16 2.20
C ASP A 54 -24.97 2.52 2.42
N ALA A 55 -24.18 1.59 2.97
CA ALA A 55 -22.73 1.73 3.08
C ALA A 55 -22.04 1.76 1.71
N ASP A 56 -22.54 0.99 0.74
CA ASP A 56 -22.01 0.97 -0.63
C ASP A 56 -22.27 2.30 -1.37
N VAL A 57 -23.39 2.98 -1.11
CA VAL A 57 -23.63 4.35 -1.60
C VAL A 57 -22.55 5.31 -1.08
N MET A 58 -22.18 5.24 0.20
CA MET A 58 -21.09 6.05 0.78
C MET A 58 -19.75 5.74 0.10
N PHE A 59 -19.42 4.45 -0.05
CA PHE A 59 -18.19 4.01 -0.69
C PHE A 59 -18.08 4.50 -2.14
N ARG A 60 -19.13 4.30 -2.95
CA ARG A 60 -19.17 4.73 -4.35
C ARG A 60 -19.01 6.24 -4.49
N TYR A 61 -19.66 7.02 -3.63
CA TYR A 61 -19.49 8.47 -3.64
C TYR A 61 -18.08 8.91 -3.23
N GLY A 62 -17.49 8.29 -2.20
CA GLY A 62 -16.09 8.51 -1.82
C GLY A 62 -15.11 8.19 -2.96
N ARG A 63 -15.34 7.09 -3.69
CA ARG A 63 -14.57 6.72 -4.90
C ARG A 63 -14.72 7.74 -6.02
N TYR A 64 -15.94 8.21 -6.26
CA TYR A 64 -16.19 9.26 -7.24
C TYR A 64 -15.43 10.56 -6.92
N LEU A 65 -15.42 11.00 -5.66
CA LEU A 65 -14.60 12.16 -5.26
C LEU A 65 -13.11 11.95 -5.54
N GLN A 66 -12.62 10.72 -5.41
CA GLN A 66 -11.23 10.36 -5.66
C GLN A 66 -10.87 10.35 -7.15
N THR A 67 -11.80 10.05 -8.06
CA THR A 67 -11.53 10.01 -9.51
C THR A 67 -11.69 11.35 -10.23
N ARG A 68 -12.39 12.33 -9.65
CA ARG A 68 -12.60 13.66 -10.28
C ARG A 68 -11.32 14.46 -10.52
N ASP A 69 -11.22 15.22 -11.59
CA ASP A 69 -10.11 16.15 -11.73
C ASP A 69 -10.15 17.30 -10.70
N GLY A 70 -8.98 17.80 -10.32
CA GLY A 70 -8.82 18.98 -9.45
C GLY A 70 -8.35 18.68 -8.02
N PRO A 71 -8.28 19.72 -7.17
CA PRO A 71 -7.82 19.60 -5.78
C PRO A 71 -8.65 18.58 -5.00
N LYS A 72 -7.97 17.68 -4.30
CA LYS A 72 -8.60 16.61 -3.51
C LYS A 72 -8.80 17.03 -2.06
N ASN A 73 -10.00 16.82 -1.54
CA ASN A 73 -10.27 16.85 -0.10
C ASN A 73 -10.31 15.42 0.43
N PHE A 74 -9.16 14.93 0.91
CA PHE A 74 -9.03 13.57 1.42
C PHE A 74 -9.79 13.37 2.74
N ASP A 75 -10.02 14.41 3.53
CA ASP A 75 -10.83 14.33 4.75
C ASP A 75 -12.30 14.07 4.45
N ASP A 76 -12.83 14.73 3.40
CA ASP A 76 -14.19 14.46 2.93
C ASP A 76 -14.32 13.04 2.36
N MET A 77 -13.31 12.53 1.64
CA MET A 77 -13.30 11.13 1.19
C MET A 77 -13.24 10.15 2.36
N ALA A 78 -12.34 10.39 3.31
CA ALA A 78 -12.17 9.56 4.49
C ALA A 78 -13.43 9.52 5.35
N ARG A 79 -14.20 10.62 5.45
CA ARG A 79 -15.51 10.64 6.10
C ARG A 79 -16.44 9.57 5.53
N TYR A 80 -16.65 9.53 4.22
CA TYR A 80 -17.52 8.53 3.60
C TYR A 80 -16.98 7.11 3.80
N TYR A 81 -15.67 6.93 3.66
CA TYR A 81 -15.05 5.61 3.86
C TYR A 81 -15.14 5.11 5.30
N ARG A 82 -14.95 5.97 6.31
CA ARG A 82 -15.11 5.61 7.73
C ARG A 82 -16.52 5.18 8.06
N ILE A 83 -17.52 5.93 7.60
CA ILE A 83 -18.94 5.59 7.82
C ILE A 83 -19.26 4.25 7.16
N ALA A 84 -18.86 4.05 5.90
CA ALA A 84 -19.07 2.78 5.21
C ALA A 84 -18.33 1.61 5.90
N ALA A 85 -17.07 1.80 6.29
CA ALA A 85 -16.25 0.79 6.98
C ALA A 85 -16.88 0.36 8.31
N ALA A 86 -17.44 1.29 9.07
CA ALA A 86 -18.14 0.99 10.32
C ALA A 86 -19.37 0.08 10.13
N HIS A 87 -19.93 0.05 8.93
CA HIS A 87 -21.01 -0.83 8.48
C HIS A 87 -20.50 -2.07 7.71
N GLY A 88 -19.23 -2.44 7.89
CA GLY A 88 -18.65 -3.69 7.35
C GLY A 88 -18.21 -3.59 5.89
N HIS A 89 -18.17 -2.39 5.30
CA HIS A 89 -17.76 -2.23 3.91
C HIS A 89 -16.25 -2.39 3.75
N TYR A 90 -15.79 -3.61 3.47
CA TYR A 90 -14.35 -3.96 3.45
C TYR A 90 -13.52 -3.15 2.44
N LYS A 91 -14.06 -2.79 1.28
CA LYS A 91 -13.34 -1.91 0.32
C LYS A 91 -13.16 -0.48 0.86
N ALA A 92 -14.14 0.01 1.62
CA ALA A 92 -14.07 1.35 2.20
C ALA A 92 -13.11 1.36 3.38
N ASN A 93 -13.12 0.30 4.17
CA ASN A 93 -12.16 0.04 5.23
C ASN A 93 -10.72 0.07 4.67
N HIS A 94 -10.41 -0.70 3.62
CA HIS A 94 -9.09 -0.67 2.99
C HIS A 94 -8.72 0.74 2.47
N ASN A 95 -9.67 1.45 1.84
CA ASN A 95 -9.40 2.80 1.34
C ASN A 95 -9.12 3.82 2.44
N VAL A 96 -9.87 3.82 3.55
CA VAL A 96 -9.58 4.74 4.67
C VAL A 96 -8.24 4.39 5.31
N GLN A 97 -7.91 3.11 5.46
CA GLN A 97 -6.60 2.67 5.95
C GLN A 97 -5.47 3.25 5.07
N GLN A 98 -5.59 3.20 3.74
CA GLN A 98 -4.61 3.81 2.85
C GLN A 98 -4.52 5.33 3.01
N LEU A 99 -5.65 6.04 3.03
CA LEU A 99 -5.66 7.51 3.17
C LEU A 99 -5.02 7.96 4.50
N VAL A 100 -5.36 7.27 5.58
CA VAL A 100 -4.88 7.59 6.94
C VAL A 100 -3.42 7.19 7.12
N SER A 101 -3.02 5.99 6.67
CA SER A 101 -1.64 5.51 6.83
C SER A 101 -0.61 6.32 6.05
N GLN A 102 -1.00 6.87 4.91
CA GLN A 102 -0.17 7.77 4.10
C GLN A 102 -0.24 9.23 4.56
N GLY A 103 -1.01 9.54 5.61
CA GLY A 103 -1.17 10.90 6.13
C GLY A 103 -1.92 11.85 5.19
N MET A 104 -2.67 11.31 4.22
CA MET A 104 -3.51 12.11 3.32
C MET A 104 -4.80 12.56 4.01
N ALA A 105 -5.37 11.71 4.87
CA ALA A 105 -6.52 12.05 5.70
C ALA A 105 -6.12 12.24 7.17
N SER A 106 -6.71 13.25 7.79
CA SER A 106 -6.55 13.62 9.18
C SER A 106 -7.07 12.51 10.10
N SER A 107 -6.26 12.13 11.08
CA SER A 107 -6.65 11.21 12.15
C SER A 107 -5.94 11.58 13.45
N PRO A 108 -6.65 11.65 14.60
CA PRO A 108 -6.02 11.86 15.91
C PRO A 108 -5.03 10.77 16.31
N GLY A 109 -5.08 9.61 15.66
CA GLY A 109 -4.20 8.47 15.93
C GLY A 109 -4.12 7.55 14.72
N ALA A 110 -3.56 8.04 13.62
CA ALA A 110 -3.56 7.37 12.32
C ALA A 110 -3.15 5.89 12.38
N ALA A 111 -2.05 5.59 13.08
CA ALA A 111 -1.54 4.23 13.20
C ALA A 111 -2.48 3.31 13.99
N ARG A 112 -3.13 3.84 15.03
CA ARG A 112 -4.11 3.11 15.83
C ARG A 112 -5.39 2.88 15.03
N GLU A 113 -5.89 3.91 14.35
CA GLU A 113 -7.10 3.80 13.51
C GLU A 113 -6.91 2.74 12.41
N ALA A 114 -5.77 2.76 11.71
CA ALA A 114 -5.48 1.77 10.67
C ALA A 114 -5.44 0.33 11.21
N VAL A 115 -4.78 0.12 12.35
CA VAL A 115 -4.72 -1.19 13.01
C VAL A 115 -6.11 -1.64 13.50
N GLU A 116 -6.91 -0.74 14.06
CA GLU A 116 -8.29 -1.03 14.47
C GLU A 116 -9.16 -1.48 13.28
N TRP A 117 -9.03 -0.81 12.13
CA TRP A 117 -9.72 -1.18 10.90
C TRP A 117 -9.28 -2.54 10.34
N ALA A 118 -7.97 -2.82 10.28
CA ALA A 118 -7.45 -4.12 9.87
C ALA A 118 -7.90 -5.24 10.82
N THR A 119 -7.90 -4.97 12.13
CA THR A 119 -8.38 -5.91 13.16
C THR A 119 -9.85 -6.23 12.98
N GLN A 120 -10.68 -5.25 12.61
CA GLN A 120 -12.08 -5.49 12.32
C GLN A 120 -12.26 -6.46 11.14
N LEU A 121 -11.47 -6.31 10.07
CA LEU A 121 -11.50 -7.24 8.93
C LEU A 121 -11.05 -8.65 9.34
N VAL A 122 -9.99 -8.79 10.15
CA VAL A 122 -9.55 -10.07 10.72
C VAL A 122 -10.67 -10.74 11.52
N ASN A 123 -11.37 -9.98 12.38
CA ASN A 123 -12.49 -10.50 13.18
C ASN A 123 -13.67 -10.96 12.33
N GLN A 124 -13.85 -10.39 11.13
CA GLN A 124 -14.85 -10.80 10.15
C GLN A 124 -14.37 -11.95 9.25
N GLY A 125 -13.14 -12.43 9.42
CA GLY A 125 -12.54 -13.47 8.58
C GLY A 125 -12.19 -12.99 7.17
N ILE A 126 -12.13 -11.68 6.94
CA ILE A 126 -11.87 -11.09 5.62
C ILE A 126 -10.36 -11.18 5.33
N PRO A 127 -9.95 -11.81 4.21
CA PRO A 127 -8.54 -12.09 3.93
C PRO A 127 -7.64 -10.84 3.89
N THR A 128 -8.15 -9.73 3.34
CA THR A 128 -7.45 -8.43 3.31
C THR A 128 -6.98 -7.97 4.69
N GLY A 129 -7.78 -8.16 5.74
CA GLY A 129 -7.41 -7.75 7.10
C GLY A 129 -6.15 -8.44 7.62
N TYR A 130 -6.00 -9.73 7.31
CA TYR A 130 -4.80 -10.48 7.67
C TYR A 130 -3.58 -9.95 6.92
N TYR A 131 -3.74 -9.59 5.64
CA TYR A 131 -2.67 -8.99 4.85
C TYR A 131 -2.27 -7.62 5.41
N ASP A 132 -3.23 -6.76 5.75
CA ASP A 132 -3.01 -5.43 6.33
C ASP A 132 -2.26 -5.52 7.68
N ILE A 133 -2.67 -6.42 8.59
CA ILE A 133 -1.94 -6.68 9.85
C ILE A 133 -0.51 -7.17 9.57
N GLY A 134 -0.35 -8.07 8.60
CA GLY A 134 0.97 -8.53 8.17
C GLY A 134 1.87 -7.39 7.69
N TYR A 135 1.32 -6.49 6.88
CA TYR A 135 2.01 -5.29 6.41
C TYR A 135 2.40 -4.33 7.55
N TYR A 136 1.50 -4.11 8.51
CA TYR A 136 1.76 -3.28 9.69
C TYR A 136 2.80 -3.88 10.64
N LEU A 137 2.78 -5.20 10.83
CA LEU A 137 3.83 -5.91 11.57
C LEU A 137 5.19 -5.87 10.87
N ASN A 138 5.21 -5.92 9.54
CA ASN A 138 6.46 -5.85 8.79
C ASN A 138 7.07 -4.44 8.82
N SER A 139 6.24 -3.40 8.72
CA SER A 139 6.68 -1.99 8.73
C SER A 139 6.88 -1.41 10.13
N GLY A 140 6.24 -1.98 11.16
CA GLY A 140 6.19 -1.40 12.49
C GLY A 140 5.19 -0.23 12.62
N TYR A 141 4.21 -0.14 11.72
CA TYR A 141 3.20 0.92 11.72
C TYR A 141 2.07 0.58 12.68
N GLY A 142 2.00 1.26 13.84
CA GLY A 142 0.97 1.03 14.87
C GLY A 142 1.13 -0.27 15.67
N LEU A 143 1.94 -1.21 15.17
CA LEU A 143 2.31 -2.45 15.83
C LEU A 143 3.83 -2.52 16.00
N LYS A 144 4.31 -3.22 17.03
CA LYS A 144 5.74 -3.51 17.17
C LYS A 144 6.20 -4.37 15.99
N GLN A 145 7.26 -3.94 15.31
CA GLN A 145 7.78 -4.67 14.15
C GLN A 145 8.11 -6.13 14.52
N ASN A 146 7.55 -7.06 13.75
CA ASN A 146 7.83 -8.48 13.89
C ASN A 146 7.64 -9.18 12.53
N ARG A 147 8.77 -9.40 11.84
CA ARG A 147 8.77 -9.97 10.48
C ARG A 147 8.29 -11.43 10.45
N GLU A 148 8.63 -12.23 11.46
CA GLU A 148 8.19 -13.62 11.52
C GLU A 148 6.66 -13.70 11.67
N MET A 149 6.10 -12.87 12.56
CA MET A 149 4.66 -12.78 12.73
C MET A 149 3.99 -12.22 11.47
N ALA A 150 4.57 -11.19 10.83
CA ALA A 150 4.07 -10.67 9.57
C ALA A 150 3.91 -11.76 8.51
N LEU A 151 4.92 -12.63 8.34
CA LEU A 151 4.85 -13.75 7.39
C LEU A 151 3.73 -14.73 7.72
N LYS A 152 3.47 -14.99 9.01
CA LYS A 152 2.35 -15.85 9.44
C LYS A 152 0.99 -15.25 9.06
N TYR A 153 0.80 -13.95 9.29
CA TYR A 153 -0.42 -13.24 8.89
C TYR A 153 -0.59 -13.17 7.37
N ILE A 154 0.47 -12.87 6.63
CA ILE A 154 0.42 -12.82 5.16
C ILE A 154 0.16 -14.22 4.61
N ARG A 155 0.79 -15.28 5.15
CA ARG A 155 0.51 -16.65 4.72
C ARG A 155 -0.94 -17.03 4.98
N LYS A 156 -1.49 -16.64 6.14
CA LYS A 156 -2.90 -16.83 6.45
C LYS A 156 -3.81 -16.12 5.44
N ALA A 157 -3.50 -14.87 5.07
CA ALA A 157 -4.24 -14.14 4.05
C ALA A 157 -4.21 -14.85 2.70
N ALA A 158 -3.04 -15.38 2.28
CA ALA A 158 -2.88 -16.12 1.04
C ALA A 158 -3.69 -17.43 1.03
N ASP A 159 -3.66 -18.20 2.13
CA ASP A 159 -4.45 -19.42 2.33
C ASP A 159 -5.96 -19.13 2.37
N LEU A 160 -6.36 -17.90 2.70
CA LEU A 160 -7.75 -17.45 2.68
C LEU A 160 -8.18 -16.79 1.36
N GLY A 161 -7.25 -16.64 0.41
CA GLY A 161 -7.54 -16.21 -0.95
C GLY A 161 -7.10 -14.80 -1.33
N ASN A 162 -6.53 -14.01 -0.42
CA ASN A 162 -6.11 -12.64 -0.74
C ASN A 162 -5.02 -12.63 -1.83
N ALA A 163 -5.31 -11.97 -2.96
CA ALA A 163 -4.44 -12.00 -4.14
C ALA A 163 -3.09 -11.32 -3.91
N ASP A 164 -3.04 -10.19 -3.18
CA ASP A 164 -1.78 -9.51 -2.82
C ASP A 164 -0.90 -10.42 -1.95
N ALA A 165 -1.51 -11.12 -0.99
CA ALA A 165 -0.81 -12.07 -0.13
C ALA A 165 -0.31 -13.30 -0.90
N GLN A 166 -1.12 -13.85 -1.82
CA GLN A 166 -0.70 -14.94 -2.70
C GLN A 166 0.51 -14.52 -3.54
N TYR A 167 0.47 -13.34 -4.15
CA TYR A 167 1.60 -12.77 -4.88
C TYR A 167 2.83 -12.57 -3.97
N TYR A 168 2.64 -12.00 -2.78
CA TYR A 168 3.74 -11.76 -1.85
C TYR A 168 4.44 -13.05 -1.42
N VAL A 169 3.67 -14.09 -1.08
CA VAL A 169 4.27 -15.39 -0.72
C VAL A 169 4.95 -16.03 -1.93
N ALA A 170 4.38 -15.90 -3.13
CA ALA A 170 5.02 -16.39 -4.35
C ALA A 170 6.38 -15.72 -4.59
N ASP A 171 6.47 -14.40 -4.42
CA ASP A 171 7.71 -13.61 -4.55
C ASP A 171 8.78 -14.06 -3.54
N LEU A 172 8.38 -14.40 -2.31
CA LEU A 172 9.31 -14.95 -1.32
C LEU A 172 9.84 -16.35 -1.66
N LEU A 173 9.02 -17.14 -2.36
CA LEU A 173 9.39 -18.47 -2.86
C LEU A 173 10.18 -18.41 -4.16
N PHE A 174 10.32 -17.21 -4.75
CA PHE A 174 11.26 -16.88 -5.81
C PHE A 174 12.62 -16.48 -5.19
N PRO A 175 13.79 -16.80 -5.76
CA PRO A 175 14.06 -17.38 -7.09
C PRO A 175 13.73 -18.88 -7.22
N HIS A 176 13.84 -19.40 -8.45
CA HIS A 176 13.40 -20.73 -8.89
C HIS A 176 13.95 -21.94 -8.09
N ASP A 177 14.84 -21.75 -7.12
CA ASP A 177 15.50 -22.81 -6.37
C ASP A 177 14.84 -23.16 -5.02
N LYS A 178 13.85 -22.39 -4.54
CA LYS A 178 13.13 -22.73 -3.30
C LYS A 178 11.92 -23.64 -3.54
N ALA A 179 10.91 -23.12 -4.24
CA ALA A 179 9.65 -23.83 -4.50
C ALA A 179 8.93 -23.26 -5.74
N PRO A 180 9.54 -23.38 -6.94
CA PRO A 180 9.07 -22.70 -8.16
C PRO A 180 7.65 -23.09 -8.54
N ASP A 181 7.26 -24.36 -8.38
CA ASP A 181 5.92 -24.82 -8.71
C ASP A 181 4.85 -24.22 -7.80
N ILE A 182 5.14 -24.07 -6.51
CA ILE A 182 4.23 -23.43 -5.56
C ILE A 182 4.14 -21.93 -5.82
N ALA A 183 5.28 -21.28 -6.13
CA ALA A 183 5.29 -19.88 -6.51
C ALA A 183 4.42 -19.63 -7.76
N ARG A 184 4.59 -20.44 -8.81
CA ARG A 184 3.74 -20.40 -10.01
C ARG A 184 2.26 -20.60 -9.70
N GLN A 185 1.92 -21.58 -8.86
CA GLN A 185 0.52 -21.83 -8.47
C GLN A 185 -0.10 -20.63 -7.76
N MET A 186 0.66 -19.97 -6.86
CA MET A 186 0.20 -18.78 -6.17
C MET A 186 0.09 -17.57 -7.10
N GLN A 187 1.05 -17.37 -8.01
CA GLN A 187 0.97 -16.32 -9.04
C GLN A 187 -0.23 -16.53 -9.96
N GLN A 188 -0.49 -17.76 -10.39
CA GLN A 188 -1.66 -18.11 -11.20
C GLN A 188 -2.96 -17.78 -10.45
N CYS A 189 -3.08 -18.20 -9.20
CA CYS A 189 -4.25 -17.91 -8.38
C CYS A 189 -4.47 -16.40 -8.16
N ALA A 190 -3.40 -15.63 -7.93
CA ALA A 190 -3.50 -14.18 -7.81
C ALA A 190 -3.86 -13.52 -9.16
N ALA A 191 -3.28 -13.98 -10.27
CA ALA A 191 -3.57 -13.49 -11.61
C ALA A 191 -5.03 -13.74 -12.01
N ASP A 192 -5.59 -14.90 -11.65
CA ASP A 192 -6.99 -15.26 -11.90
C ASP A 192 -7.98 -14.36 -11.15
N GLN A 193 -7.52 -13.71 -10.08
CA GLN A 193 -8.27 -12.72 -9.31
C GLN A 193 -8.01 -11.28 -9.77
N GLY A 194 -7.27 -11.08 -10.87
CA GLY A 194 -6.98 -9.76 -11.43
C GLY A 194 -5.77 -9.06 -10.81
N HIS A 195 -4.82 -9.79 -10.19
CA HIS A 195 -3.58 -9.19 -9.71
C HIS A 195 -2.55 -9.05 -10.85
N GLY A 196 -2.46 -7.85 -11.43
CA GLY A 196 -1.70 -7.61 -12.67
C GLY A 196 -0.20 -7.86 -12.59
N LYS A 197 0.45 -7.61 -11.44
CA LYS A 197 1.88 -7.97 -11.27
C LYS A 197 2.09 -9.48 -11.20
N ALA A 198 1.16 -10.22 -10.59
CA ALA A 198 1.28 -11.68 -10.51
C ALA A 198 1.16 -12.31 -11.91
N ALA A 199 0.24 -11.80 -12.72
CA ALA A 199 0.11 -12.18 -14.12
C ALA A 199 1.37 -11.90 -14.95
N LEU A 200 1.99 -10.72 -14.78
CA LEU A 200 3.25 -10.37 -15.45
C LEU A 200 4.40 -11.32 -15.07
N GLU A 201 4.60 -11.54 -13.77
CA GLU A 201 5.67 -12.40 -13.26
C GLU A 201 5.45 -13.85 -13.68
N LEU A 202 4.20 -14.34 -13.63
CA LEU A 202 3.84 -15.66 -14.15
C LEU A 202 4.14 -15.79 -15.64
N GLY A 203 3.74 -14.79 -16.44
CA GLY A 203 4.02 -14.78 -17.88
C GLY A 203 5.52 -14.78 -18.18
N THR A 204 6.30 -14.09 -17.36
CA THR A 204 7.77 -14.05 -17.47
C THR A 204 8.41 -15.39 -17.12
N ASP A 205 7.97 -16.02 -16.03
CA ASP A 205 8.43 -17.36 -15.62
C ASP A 205 8.09 -18.44 -16.67
N LEU A 206 6.84 -18.44 -17.15
CA LEU A 206 6.37 -19.38 -18.18
C LEU A 206 7.16 -19.21 -19.49
N LYS A 207 7.48 -17.97 -19.87
CA LYS A 207 8.33 -17.68 -21.04
C LYS A 207 9.75 -18.22 -20.83
N TYR A 208 10.32 -18.05 -19.64
CA TYR A 208 11.67 -18.55 -19.33
C TYR A 208 11.76 -20.09 -19.46
N ILE A 209 10.73 -20.81 -19.01
CA ILE A 209 10.63 -22.27 -19.18
C ILE A 209 10.04 -22.70 -20.53
N LYS A 210 9.88 -21.76 -21.48
CA LYS A 210 9.41 -21.97 -22.87
C LYS A 210 7.97 -22.47 -23.01
N GLN A 211 7.12 -22.22 -22.01
CA GLN A 211 5.67 -22.43 -22.08
C GLN A 211 4.99 -21.18 -22.66
N TYR A 212 5.24 -20.88 -23.93
CA TYR A 212 4.84 -19.61 -24.54
C TYR A 212 3.32 -19.39 -24.64
N HIS A 213 2.54 -20.45 -24.85
CA HIS A 213 1.08 -20.36 -24.90
C HIS A 213 0.49 -19.93 -23.54
N ASP A 214 1.00 -20.52 -22.46
CA ASP A 214 0.53 -20.20 -21.11
C ASP A 214 1.06 -18.83 -20.67
N ALA A 215 2.28 -18.48 -21.09
CA ALA A 215 2.83 -17.13 -20.91
C ALA A 215 1.96 -16.06 -21.57
N LEU A 216 1.53 -16.29 -22.82
CA LEU A 216 0.60 -15.41 -23.55
C LEU A 216 -0.70 -15.22 -22.77
N SER A 217 -1.27 -16.31 -22.25
CA SER A 217 -2.51 -16.29 -21.48
C SER A 217 -2.34 -15.53 -20.15
N ALA A 218 -1.22 -15.72 -19.45
CA ALA A 218 -0.91 -15.00 -18.23
C ALA A 218 -0.73 -13.49 -18.48
N LEU A 219 0.01 -13.11 -19.53
CA LEU A 219 0.20 -11.71 -19.91
C LEU A 219 -1.13 -11.04 -20.30
N GLN A 220 -2.03 -11.75 -21.00
CA GLN A 220 -3.37 -11.26 -21.31
C GLN A 220 -4.17 -10.93 -20.04
N LYS A 221 -4.12 -11.82 -19.02
CA LYS A 221 -4.71 -11.54 -17.70
C LYS A 221 -4.06 -10.32 -17.05
N GLY A 222 -2.75 -10.13 -17.24
CA GLY A 222 -2.02 -8.94 -16.78
C GLY A 222 -2.57 -7.67 -17.40
N VAL A 223 -2.83 -7.66 -18.71
CA VAL A 223 -3.47 -6.55 -19.42
C VAL A 223 -4.89 -6.30 -18.89
N ALA A 224 -5.69 -7.36 -18.74
CA ALA A 224 -7.04 -7.26 -18.19
C ALA A 224 -7.05 -6.61 -16.79
N ALA A 225 -6.06 -6.96 -15.98
CA ALA A 225 -5.81 -6.44 -14.64
C ALA A 225 -5.17 -5.03 -14.61
N GLY A 226 -4.91 -4.42 -15.77
CA GLY A 226 -4.37 -3.06 -15.85
C GLY A 226 -2.84 -2.94 -15.81
N ASN A 227 -2.11 -4.03 -16.00
CA ASN A 227 -0.64 -4.00 -16.03
C ASN A 227 -0.12 -3.55 -17.41
N SER A 228 0.34 -2.30 -17.52
CA SER A 228 0.82 -1.73 -18.79
C SER A 228 2.10 -2.41 -19.31
N ILE A 229 2.93 -2.97 -18.43
CA ILE A 229 4.11 -3.75 -18.83
C ILE A 229 3.70 -5.01 -19.59
N SER A 230 2.64 -5.71 -19.14
CA SER A 230 2.10 -6.87 -19.86
C SER A 230 1.62 -6.47 -21.26
N ALA A 231 0.98 -5.30 -21.39
CA ALA A 231 0.56 -4.78 -22.69
C ALA A 231 1.76 -4.48 -23.60
N MET A 232 2.82 -3.87 -23.06
CA MET A 232 4.07 -3.63 -23.81
C MET A 232 4.75 -4.94 -24.24
N VAL A 233 4.78 -5.97 -23.38
CA VAL A 233 5.34 -7.27 -23.75
C VAL A 233 4.56 -7.87 -24.91
N LEU A 234 3.22 -7.87 -24.84
CA LEU A 234 2.37 -8.40 -25.91
C LEU A 234 2.47 -7.56 -27.19
N GLU A 235 2.48 -6.23 -27.10
CA GLU A 235 2.74 -5.33 -28.24
C GLU A 235 3.97 -5.77 -29.03
N LYS A 236 5.10 -6.00 -28.35
CA LYS A 236 6.36 -6.38 -29.00
C LYS A 236 6.38 -7.85 -29.43
N SER A 237 5.72 -8.73 -28.68
CA SER A 237 5.69 -10.17 -29.00
C SER A 237 4.96 -10.46 -30.31
N PHE A 238 3.90 -9.70 -30.63
CA PHE A 238 3.17 -9.84 -31.89
C PHE A 238 3.89 -9.26 -33.11
N LEU A 239 5.07 -8.65 -32.96
CA LEU A 239 5.96 -8.27 -34.07
C LEU A 239 6.94 -9.39 -34.45
N ALA A 240 6.70 -10.62 -33.97
CA ALA A 240 7.50 -11.81 -34.20
C ALA A 240 9.03 -11.57 -34.05
N PRO A 241 9.50 -11.09 -32.89
CA PRO A 241 10.92 -10.87 -32.66
C PRO A 241 11.71 -12.19 -32.79
N PRO A 242 13.01 -12.15 -33.10
CA PRO A 242 13.82 -13.37 -33.17
C PRO A 242 13.92 -14.04 -31.80
N ALA A 243 14.15 -15.36 -31.77
CA ALA A 243 14.30 -16.12 -30.52
C ALA A 243 15.45 -15.65 -29.62
N THR A 244 16.40 -14.87 -30.14
CA THR A 244 17.47 -14.23 -29.37
C THR A 244 16.97 -13.06 -28.51
N ASP A 245 15.80 -12.50 -28.83
CA ASP A 245 15.14 -11.49 -28.01
C ASP A 245 14.26 -12.18 -26.95
N GLU A 246 14.91 -12.76 -25.94
CA GLU A 246 14.23 -13.44 -24.83
C GLU A 246 13.25 -12.53 -24.08
N GLY A 247 13.39 -11.21 -24.22
CA GLY A 247 12.50 -10.22 -23.64
C GLY A 247 11.09 -10.26 -24.22
N PHE A 248 10.95 -10.47 -25.53
CA PHE A 248 9.67 -10.37 -26.24
C PHE A 248 9.32 -11.61 -27.08
N TYR A 249 10.18 -12.62 -27.14
CA TYR A 249 9.90 -13.83 -27.89
C TYR A 249 8.82 -14.71 -27.22
N LEU A 250 7.72 -14.97 -27.93
CA LEU A 250 6.66 -15.93 -27.56
C LEU A 250 6.33 -16.93 -28.68
N GLY A 251 7.14 -16.99 -29.76
CA GLY A 251 6.87 -17.89 -30.89
C GLY A 251 5.57 -17.60 -31.63
N LEU A 252 5.12 -16.34 -31.62
CA LEU A 252 3.90 -15.88 -32.28
C LEU A 252 4.17 -15.49 -33.75
N PRO A 253 3.19 -15.65 -34.66
CA PRO A 253 3.28 -15.08 -35.98
C PRO A 253 3.24 -13.54 -35.92
N ASP A 254 3.79 -12.90 -36.95
CA ASP A 254 3.70 -11.45 -37.11
C ASP A 254 2.23 -11.02 -37.28
N ASP A 255 1.77 -10.14 -36.39
CA ASP A 255 0.41 -9.60 -36.35
C ASP A 255 0.47 -8.11 -35.94
N PRO A 256 0.75 -7.21 -36.90
CA PRO A 256 0.92 -5.78 -36.62
C PRO A 256 -0.34 -5.11 -36.10
N GLU A 257 -1.53 -5.62 -36.44
CA GLU A 257 -2.79 -5.08 -35.93
C GLU A 257 -3.02 -5.44 -34.46
N ARG A 258 -2.71 -6.68 -34.03
CA ARG A 258 -2.71 -7.04 -32.60
C ARG A 258 -1.71 -6.21 -31.83
N SER A 259 -0.48 -6.09 -32.35
CA SER A 259 0.56 -5.24 -31.77
C SER A 259 0.05 -3.81 -31.58
N HIS A 260 -0.59 -3.24 -32.61
CA HIS A 260 -1.17 -1.90 -32.56
C HIS A 260 -2.24 -1.75 -31.47
N ARG A 261 -3.15 -2.73 -31.32
CA ARG A 261 -4.18 -2.67 -30.27
C ARG A 261 -3.58 -2.75 -28.87
N TYR A 262 -2.60 -3.62 -28.62
CA TYR A 262 -1.89 -3.65 -27.33
C TYR A 262 -1.16 -2.35 -27.04
N LYS A 263 -0.58 -1.69 -28.05
CA LYS A 263 0.02 -0.37 -27.89
C LYS A 263 -1.00 0.69 -27.45
N LEU A 264 -2.20 0.69 -28.05
CA LEU A 264 -3.28 1.60 -27.66
C LEU A 264 -3.76 1.33 -26.23
N ILE A 265 -3.89 0.06 -25.85
CA ILE A 265 -4.23 -0.34 -24.48
C ILE A 265 -3.14 0.09 -23.49
N GLY A 266 -1.86 -0.15 -23.79
CA GLY A 266 -0.74 0.28 -22.95
C GLY A 266 -0.76 1.79 -22.72
N LYS A 267 -0.96 2.57 -23.80
CA LYS A 267 -1.12 4.02 -23.71
C LYS A 267 -2.31 4.43 -22.83
N PHE A 268 -3.45 3.76 -22.96
CA PHE A 268 -4.61 4.00 -22.10
C PHE A 268 -4.31 3.73 -20.62
N LEU A 269 -3.65 2.62 -20.32
CA LEU A 269 -3.27 2.24 -18.96
C LEU A 269 -2.30 3.25 -18.34
N ASP A 270 -1.28 3.68 -19.09
CA ASP A 270 -0.29 4.66 -18.61
C ASP A 270 -0.92 6.05 -18.38
N LEU A 271 -1.76 6.52 -19.29
CA LEU A 271 -2.43 7.83 -19.15
C LEU A 271 -3.37 7.88 -17.93
N ASN A 272 -3.93 6.73 -17.54
CA ASN A 272 -4.90 6.63 -16.45
C ASN A 272 -4.32 6.04 -15.17
N GLN A 273 -2.99 5.80 -15.08
CA GLN A 273 -2.35 5.03 -14.01
C GLN A 273 -2.79 5.42 -12.59
N LEU A 274 -2.99 6.72 -12.32
CA LEU A 274 -3.39 7.23 -11.00
C LEU A 274 -4.80 6.78 -10.57
N ASN A 275 -5.63 6.34 -11.51
CA ASN A 275 -6.99 5.87 -11.29
C ASN A 275 -7.12 4.34 -11.28
N ASN A 276 -5.98 3.60 -11.33
CA ASN A 276 -5.91 2.14 -11.36
C ASN A 276 -6.85 1.52 -12.43
N PRO A 277 -6.62 1.80 -13.72
CA PRO A 277 -7.47 1.34 -14.80
C PRO A 277 -7.40 -0.18 -14.97
N THR A 278 -8.48 -0.78 -15.45
CA THR A 278 -8.54 -2.20 -15.84
C THR A 278 -9.12 -2.32 -17.24
N VAL A 279 -8.91 -3.47 -17.90
CA VAL A 279 -9.40 -3.76 -19.25
C VAL A 279 -10.17 -5.08 -19.25
N PRO A 280 -11.32 -5.16 -18.54
CA PRO A 280 -12.07 -6.40 -18.41
C PRO A 280 -12.64 -6.91 -19.74
N ASP A 281 -12.77 -6.04 -20.72
CA ASP A 281 -13.24 -6.29 -22.08
C ASP A 281 -12.10 -6.65 -23.05
N ILE A 282 -10.88 -6.94 -22.56
CA ILE A 282 -9.71 -7.19 -23.41
C ILE A 282 -9.94 -8.28 -24.45
N ASP A 283 -10.65 -9.36 -24.15
CA ASP A 283 -10.91 -10.44 -25.11
C ASP A 283 -11.95 -10.04 -26.18
N ARG A 284 -12.69 -8.96 -25.95
CA ARG A 284 -13.56 -8.33 -26.98
C ARG A 284 -12.80 -7.32 -27.82
N ILE A 285 -11.60 -6.91 -27.41
CA ILE A 285 -10.74 -5.95 -28.11
C ILE A 285 -9.63 -6.70 -28.87
N VAL A 286 -8.92 -7.61 -28.21
CA VAL A 286 -7.76 -8.37 -28.70
C VAL A 286 -7.85 -9.84 -28.20
N PRO A 287 -8.82 -10.65 -28.67
CA PRO A 287 -8.93 -12.06 -28.26
C PRO A 287 -7.71 -12.84 -28.73
N LEU A 288 -7.07 -13.66 -27.89
CA LEU A 288 -5.84 -14.37 -28.27
C LEU A 288 -6.00 -15.26 -29.53
N PRO A 289 -4.94 -15.48 -30.34
CA PRO A 289 -4.96 -16.43 -31.44
C PRO A 289 -5.42 -17.83 -30.99
N PRO A 290 -6.13 -18.60 -31.84
CA PRO A 290 -6.34 -18.37 -33.27
C PRO A 290 -7.55 -17.50 -33.62
N ALA A 291 -8.22 -16.86 -32.64
CA ALA A 291 -9.37 -16.01 -32.91
C ALA A 291 -9.00 -14.85 -33.86
N GLN A 292 -9.93 -14.45 -34.73
CA GLN A 292 -9.76 -13.24 -35.53
C GLN A 292 -10.10 -12.00 -34.70
N LEU A 293 -9.49 -10.87 -35.05
CA LEU A 293 -9.77 -9.61 -34.37
C LEU A 293 -11.18 -9.11 -34.70
N PRO A 294 -12.01 -8.80 -33.68
CA PRO A 294 -13.31 -8.22 -33.90
C PRO A 294 -13.21 -6.75 -34.32
N ALA A 295 -14.30 -6.19 -34.83
CA ALA A 295 -14.45 -4.75 -34.93
C ALA A 295 -14.39 -4.12 -33.53
N TRP A 296 -13.68 -3.01 -33.40
CA TRP A 296 -13.51 -2.28 -32.15
C TRP A 296 -13.62 -0.78 -32.42
N ASP A 297 -14.35 -0.08 -31.58
CA ASP A 297 -14.65 1.36 -31.72
C ASP A 297 -13.56 2.27 -31.12
N GLY A 298 -12.49 1.68 -30.57
CA GLY A 298 -11.40 2.42 -29.93
C GLY A 298 -11.68 2.83 -28.48
N THR A 299 -12.78 2.35 -27.88
CA THR A 299 -13.19 2.71 -26.51
C THR A 299 -13.00 1.56 -25.52
N PHE A 300 -12.87 1.88 -24.24
CA PHE A 300 -12.75 0.90 -23.15
C PHE A 300 -13.99 0.88 -22.26
N GLU A 301 -14.41 -0.30 -21.79
CA GLU A 301 -15.52 -0.43 -20.83
C GLU A 301 -15.28 0.39 -19.55
N TRP A 302 -14.02 0.49 -19.11
CA TRP A 302 -13.64 1.27 -17.95
C TRP A 302 -13.97 2.77 -18.10
N GLU A 303 -13.73 3.37 -19.26
CA GLU A 303 -14.02 4.78 -19.53
C GLU A 303 -15.54 5.04 -19.50
N LYS A 304 -16.31 4.10 -20.05
CA LYS A 304 -17.79 4.17 -20.06
C LYS A 304 -18.35 4.18 -18.64
N LYS A 305 -17.80 3.35 -17.74
CA LYS A 305 -18.21 3.30 -16.33
C LYS A 305 -17.82 4.55 -15.54
N GLN A 306 -16.70 5.19 -15.86
CA GLN A 306 -16.29 6.42 -15.19
C GLN A 306 -17.22 7.60 -15.46
N ALA A 307 -17.94 7.59 -16.59
CA ALA A 307 -18.90 8.64 -16.92
C ALA A 307 -20.17 8.60 -16.03
N GLU A 308 -20.40 7.52 -15.28
CA GLU A 308 -21.54 7.40 -14.38
C GLU A 308 -21.28 8.14 -13.06
N ILE A 309 -22.07 9.18 -12.78
CA ILE A 309 -22.00 9.93 -11.53
C ILE A 309 -22.85 9.20 -10.47
N PRO A 310 -22.26 8.64 -9.41
CA PRO A 310 -23.06 8.03 -8.34
C PRO A 310 -23.86 9.11 -7.60
N PRO A 311 -25.06 8.77 -7.09
CA PRO A 311 -25.87 9.70 -6.33
C PRO A 311 -25.10 10.16 -5.08
N LYS A 312 -25.13 11.47 -4.81
CA LYS A 312 -24.59 12.00 -3.55
C LYS A 312 -25.43 11.46 -2.38
N PRO A 313 -24.81 10.90 -1.32
CA PRO A 313 -25.52 10.49 -0.12
C PRO A 313 -26.23 11.70 0.51
N SER A 314 -27.52 11.54 0.83
CA SER A 314 -28.32 12.55 1.53
C SER A 314 -27.80 12.78 2.96
N ASP A 315 -27.99 13.98 3.51
CA ASP A 315 -27.61 14.27 4.89
C ASP A 315 -28.37 13.39 5.89
N GLU A 316 -29.62 13.02 5.61
CA GLU A 316 -30.39 12.07 6.42
C GLU A 316 -29.71 10.69 6.51
N LEU A 317 -29.27 10.18 5.36
CA LEU A 317 -28.54 8.89 5.26
C LEU A 317 -27.22 8.96 6.04
N ILE A 318 -26.43 10.02 5.85
CA ILE A 318 -25.15 10.19 6.55
C ILE A 318 -25.36 10.25 8.06
N ASN A 319 -26.32 11.06 8.51
CA ASN A 319 -26.62 11.23 9.93
C ASN A 319 -27.16 9.93 10.56
N ARG A 320 -27.99 9.17 9.85
CA ARG A 320 -28.49 7.88 10.32
C ARG A 320 -27.35 6.88 10.50
N LEU A 321 -26.56 6.64 9.46
CA LEU A 321 -25.47 5.64 9.50
C LEU A 321 -24.40 6.01 10.54
N ALA A 322 -24.05 7.30 10.65
CA ALA A 322 -23.09 7.78 11.65
C ALA A 322 -23.62 7.56 13.08
N LYS A 323 -24.90 7.89 13.34
CA LYS A 323 -25.53 7.70 14.65
C LYS A 323 -25.57 6.23 15.07
N GLU A 324 -25.91 5.32 14.16
CA GLU A 324 -25.95 3.87 14.40
C GLU A 324 -24.60 3.30 14.87
N LYS A 325 -23.49 3.95 14.51
CA LYS A 325 -22.13 3.53 14.86
C LYS A 325 -21.43 4.49 15.84
N ASN A 326 -22.17 5.44 16.41
CA ASN A 326 -21.64 6.47 17.31
C ASN A 326 -20.46 7.25 16.71
N LEU A 327 -20.61 7.68 15.46
CA LEU A 327 -19.62 8.46 14.71
C LEU A 327 -20.08 9.91 14.57
N ASP A 328 -19.12 10.82 14.44
CA ASP A 328 -19.35 12.19 14.00
C ASP A 328 -19.72 12.17 12.50
N PRO A 329 -20.91 12.64 12.10
CA PRO A 329 -21.33 12.63 10.72
C PRO A 329 -20.45 13.51 9.82
N ALA A 330 -19.70 14.49 10.34
CA ALA A 330 -18.83 15.36 9.55
C ALA A 330 -17.47 14.74 9.23
N THR A 331 -16.94 13.89 10.10
CA THR A 331 -15.59 13.32 9.98
C THR A 331 -15.55 11.81 9.81
N GLY A 332 -16.66 11.13 10.16
CA GLY A 332 -16.75 9.68 10.29
C GLY A 332 -15.96 9.11 11.48
N LEU A 333 -15.36 9.96 12.33
CA LEU A 333 -14.59 9.52 13.49
C LEU A 333 -15.51 9.14 14.66
N PRO A 334 -15.10 8.21 15.54
CA PRO A 334 -15.86 7.90 16.75
C PRO A 334 -16.07 9.13 17.65
N LEU A 335 -17.30 9.34 18.10
CA LEU A 335 -17.60 10.34 19.12
C LEU A 335 -16.99 9.85 20.44
N SER A 336 -16.02 10.60 20.99
CA SER A 336 -15.49 10.28 22.32
C SER A 336 -16.60 10.33 23.38
N ALA A 337 -16.51 9.49 24.42
CA ALA A 337 -17.45 9.53 25.55
C ALA A 337 -17.51 10.91 26.24
N ALA A 338 -16.49 11.77 26.05
CA ALA A 338 -16.47 13.14 26.55
C ALA A 338 -17.38 14.10 25.76
N ALA A 339 -17.73 13.79 24.50
CA ALA A 339 -18.63 14.61 23.68
C ALA A 339 -20.11 14.44 24.06
N SER A 340 -20.45 13.40 24.86
CA SER A 340 -21.80 13.18 25.38
C SER A 340 -22.11 13.98 26.66
N GLN A 341 -21.15 14.76 27.18
CA GLN A 341 -21.30 15.50 28.45
C GLN A 341 -21.15 17.03 28.35
N THR A 342 -21.08 17.62 27.16
CA THR A 342 -20.92 19.09 27.04
C THR A 342 -22.05 19.74 26.23
N SER A 343 -23.27 19.57 26.71
CA SER A 343 -24.25 20.66 26.70
C SER A 343 -24.13 21.44 28.01
N GLN A 344 -23.04 22.19 28.20
CA GLN A 344 -23.05 23.39 29.04
C GLN A 344 -21.77 24.21 28.80
N ALA A 345 -21.99 25.51 28.63
CA ALA A 345 -21.02 26.49 28.20
C ALA A 345 -19.90 26.74 29.23
N GLY A 346 -18.70 27.03 28.72
CA GLY A 346 -17.78 27.99 29.34
C GLY A 346 -16.57 27.44 30.12
N LYS A 347 -15.44 27.24 29.42
CA LYS A 347 -14.09 27.82 29.71
C LYS A 347 -13.05 27.22 28.76
N PRO A 348 -12.03 27.99 28.31
CA PRO A 348 -11.11 27.52 27.27
C PRO A 348 -10.17 26.44 27.82
N ALA A 349 -10.22 25.25 27.23
CA ALA A 349 -9.25 24.20 27.49
C ALA A 349 -7.87 24.66 27.02
N LYS A 350 -6.87 24.59 27.89
CA LYS A 350 -5.45 24.74 27.51
C LYS A 350 -5.18 23.74 26.38
N LEU A 351 -4.77 24.24 25.20
CA LEU A 351 -4.32 23.38 24.10
C LEU A 351 -3.22 22.45 24.61
N ALA A 352 -3.47 21.14 24.54
CA ALA A 352 -2.46 20.14 24.81
C ALA A 352 -1.34 20.28 23.77
N ARG A 353 -0.08 20.26 24.23
CA ARG A 353 1.10 20.34 23.35
C ARG A 353 1.14 19.13 22.43
N VAL A 354 1.67 19.32 21.22
CA VAL A 354 1.89 18.22 20.27
C VAL A 354 2.99 17.28 20.83
N PRO A 355 2.83 15.94 20.83
CA PRO A 355 3.80 15.04 21.46
C PRO A 355 5.21 15.11 20.87
N LEU A 356 6.24 14.93 21.72
CA LEU A 356 7.60 14.65 21.26
C LEU A 356 7.61 13.40 20.37
N GLY A 357 8.42 13.40 19.32
CA GLY A 357 8.43 12.39 18.27
C GLY A 357 7.48 12.67 17.11
N THR A 358 6.69 13.75 17.16
CA THR A 358 5.84 14.17 16.03
C THR A 358 6.69 14.44 14.80
N LYS A 359 6.30 13.83 13.67
CA LYS A 359 7.00 13.92 12.39
C LYS A 359 6.23 14.80 11.40
N MET A 360 6.92 15.74 10.78
CA MET A 360 6.35 16.67 9.81
C MET A 360 7.26 16.76 8.59
N ARG A 361 6.68 16.73 7.39
CA ARG A 361 7.43 16.88 6.14
C ARG A 361 7.83 18.34 5.93
N ALA A 362 8.95 18.58 5.25
CA ALA A 362 9.29 19.91 4.75
C ALA A 362 8.12 20.50 3.93
N GLY A 363 7.87 21.79 4.09
CA GLY A 363 6.73 22.52 3.51
C GLY A 363 5.50 22.60 4.42
N ALA A 364 5.41 21.79 5.48
CA ALA A 364 4.30 21.85 6.43
C ALA A 364 4.44 23.01 7.44
N ARG A 365 3.32 23.51 7.96
CA ARG A 365 3.30 24.47 9.06
C ARG A 365 3.64 23.76 10.38
N CYS A 366 4.64 24.28 11.09
CA CYS A 366 5.12 23.75 12.36
C CYS A 366 3.98 23.78 13.40
N PRO A 367 3.54 22.62 13.92
CA PRO A 367 2.36 22.55 14.76
C PRO A 367 2.64 22.94 16.21
N GLU A 368 3.92 22.94 16.63
CA GLU A 368 4.34 23.26 17.99
C GLU A 368 5.77 23.82 18.01
N SER A 369 5.99 24.84 18.84
CA SER A 369 7.32 25.41 19.02
C SER A 369 8.26 24.41 19.69
N GLY A 370 9.46 24.22 19.14
CA GLY A 370 10.43 23.29 19.70
C GLY A 370 11.63 23.03 18.81
N GLU A 371 12.52 22.16 19.27
CA GLU A 371 13.64 21.66 18.48
C GLU A 371 13.19 20.46 17.66
N TRP A 372 13.50 20.49 16.37
CA TRP A 372 13.17 19.44 15.43
C TRP A 372 14.44 18.89 14.80
N CYS A 373 14.49 17.57 14.62
CA CYS A 373 15.62 16.86 14.07
C CYS A 373 15.19 16.01 12.85
N THR A 374 16.05 15.91 11.86
CA THR A 374 15.86 15.08 10.66
C THR A 374 17.03 14.14 10.45
N GLN A 375 16.80 13.03 9.75
CA GLN A 375 17.82 12.07 9.39
C GLN A 375 18.18 12.21 7.90
N ILE A 376 19.47 12.20 7.60
CA ILE A 376 20.01 12.22 6.23
C ILE A 376 20.86 10.98 5.97
N LEU A 377 21.05 10.63 4.70
CA LEU A 377 21.95 9.54 4.31
C LEU A 377 23.37 9.80 4.85
N ALA A 378 24.07 8.74 5.27
CA ALA A 378 25.37 8.85 5.95
C ALA A 378 26.48 9.56 5.15
N GLU A 379 26.34 9.59 3.82
CA GLU A 379 27.22 10.27 2.87
C GLU A 379 26.96 11.78 2.74
N LEU A 380 25.90 12.30 3.36
CA LEU A 380 25.50 13.71 3.30
C LEU A 380 25.89 14.45 4.57
N ARG A 381 26.04 15.77 4.44
CA ARG A 381 26.28 16.70 5.55
C ARG A 381 25.32 17.88 5.44
N GLY A 382 24.72 18.26 6.56
CA GLY A 382 23.76 19.37 6.68
C GLY A 382 23.41 19.61 8.14
N GLU A 383 22.77 20.73 8.45
CA GLU A 383 22.30 21.04 9.80
C GLU A 383 21.00 20.27 10.06
N THR A 384 21.11 19.12 10.73
CA THR A 384 19.99 18.19 10.90
C THR A 384 19.08 18.51 12.08
N THR A 385 19.42 19.52 12.89
CA THR A 385 18.64 19.92 14.06
C THR A 385 18.41 21.42 13.99
N GLN A 386 17.16 21.86 14.09
CA GLN A 386 16.79 23.27 14.04
C GLN A 386 15.59 23.55 14.95
N TYR A 387 15.55 24.75 15.53
CA TYR A 387 14.39 25.23 16.27
C TYR A 387 13.37 25.87 15.33
N PHE A 388 12.09 25.53 15.51
CA PHE A 388 10.97 26.12 14.77
C PHE A 388 9.92 26.65 15.73
N ARG A 389 9.36 27.83 15.43
CA ARG A 389 8.20 28.37 16.14
C ARG A 389 6.91 27.82 15.52
N LYS A 390 5.89 27.62 16.36
CA LYS A 390 4.55 27.24 15.91
C LYS A 390 4.05 28.19 14.81
N GLY A 391 3.66 27.63 13.68
CA GLY A 391 3.20 28.34 12.49
C GLY A 391 4.28 28.61 11.43
N GLU A 392 5.57 28.43 11.73
CA GLU A 392 6.63 28.53 10.72
C GLU A 392 6.54 27.39 9.70
N THR A 393 6.91 27.66 8.44
CA THR A 393 6.98 26.59 7.44
C THR A 393 8.29 25.83 7.63
N LEU A 394 8.20 24.53 7.86
CA LEU A 394 9.38 23.68 8.00
C LEU A 394 10.14 23.65 6.66
N PRO A 395 11.43 24.00 6.64
CA PRO A 395 12.18 24.13 5.40
C PRO A 395 12.54 22.76 4.84
N MET A 396 12.78 22.71 3.53
CA MET A 396 13.57 21.63 2.95
C MET A 396 15.03 21.75 3.45
N LEU A 397 15.76 20.64 3.51
CA LEU A 397 17.10 20.66 4.08
C LEU A 397 18.16 20.86 3.00
N ASP A 398 18.99 21.89 3.18
CA ASP A 398 20.20 22.07 2.39
C ASP A 398 21.29 21.13 2.88
N VAL A 399 21.66 20.17 2.03
CA VAL A 399 22.71 19.20 2.28
C VAL A 399 23.80 19.31 1.24
N TYR A 400 24.99 18.79 1.54
CA TYR A 400 26.05 18.62 0.57
C TYR A 400 26.74 17.28 0.72
N ARG A 401 27.27 16.76 -0.39
CA ARG A 401 28.10 15.55 -0.41
C ARG A 401 29.58 15.94 -0.50
N PRO A 402 30.38 15.74 0.58
CA PRO A 402 31.79 16.09 0.55
C PRO A 402 32.54 15.32 -0.54
N ARG A 403 33.51 15.98 -1.18
CA ARG A 403 34.44 15.29 -2.09
C ARG A 403 35.42 14.44 -1.27
N THR A 404 36.02 13.44 -1.91
CA THR A 404 37.05 12.58 -1.31
C THR A 404 38.20 13.41 -0.72
N PHE A 405 38.54 14.53 -1.37
CA PHE A 405 39.50 15.50 -0.87
C PHE A 405 38.81 16.80 -0.45
N ALA A 406 38.77 17.07 0.85
CA ALA A 406 38.04 18.20 1.43
C ALA A 406 38.50 19.58 0.92
N TRP A 407 39.78 19.73 0.54
CA TRP A 407 40.30 20.99 0.01
C TRP A 407 39.65 21.40 -1.32
N LEU A 408 39.17 20.43 -2.12
CA LEU A 408 38.44 20.70 -3.35
C LEU A 408 37.10 21.40 -3.09
N ASP A 409 36.44 21.11 -1.96
CA ASP A 409 35.20 21.79 -1.58
C ASP A 409 35.45 23.24 -1.13
N SER A 410 36.66 23.55 -0.66
CA SER A 410 37.08 24.92 -0.33
C SER A 410 37.40 25.76 -1.56
N VAL A 411 37.92 25.14 -2.62
CA VAL A 411 38.33 25.83 -3.87
C VAL A 411 37.19 25.91 -4.88
N LEU A 412 36.43 24.82 -5.06
CA LEU A 412 35.40 24.70 -6.10
C LEU A 412 33.98 24.95 -5.56
N GLY A 413 33.84 25.25 -4.28
CA GLY A 413 32.55 25.31 -3.59
C GLY A 413 31.95 23.92 -3.33
N ARG A 414 31.10 23.84 -2.30
CA ARG A 414 30.38 22.62 -1.93
C ARG A 414 29.26 22.35 -2.94
N ARG A 415 29.12 21.07 -3.33
CA ARG A 415 27.98 20.59 -4.12
C ARG A 415 26.75 20.52 -3.23
N ARG A 416 26.04 21.63 -3.09
CA ARG A 416 24.81 21.75 -2.31
C ARG A 416 23.61 21.31 -3.13
N TYR A 417 22.65 20.68 -2.47
CA TYR A 417 21.33 20.41 -3.02
C TYR A 417 20.33 20.40 -1.88
N THR A 418 19.13 20.85 -2.19
CA THR A 418 18.01 20.90 -1.27
C THR A 418 17.25 19.58 -1.39
N THR A 419 17.10 18.86 -0.28
CA THR A 419 16.36 17.60 -0.24
C THR A 419 15.13 17.73 0.63
N ASP A 420 14.09 17.02 0.24
CA ASP A 420 12.93 16.83 1.08
C ASP A 420 13.29 15.97 2.29
N VAL A 421 12.72 16.30 3.44
CA VAL A 421 13.05 15.71 4.74
C VAL A 421 11.83 15.60 5.63
N ILE A 422 11.93 14.72 6.63
CA ILE A 422 10.96 14.60 7.70
C ILE A 422 11.60 15.12 8.99
N TRP A 423 11.09 16.25 9.47
CA TRP A 423 11.43 16.83 10.75
C TRP A 423 10.71 16.11 11.88
N THR A 424 11.40 15.80 12.97
CA THR A 424 10.86 15.13 14.15
C THR A 424 11.01 16.05 15.36
N LEU A 425 9.94 16.41 16.05
CA LEU A 425 10.00 17.21 17.28
C LEU A 425 10.73 16.43 18.38
N THR A 426 11.89 16.89 18.82
CA THR A 426 12.72 16.18 19.82
C THR A 426 12.69 16.84 21.19
N ALA A 427 12.43 18.14 21.28
CA ALA A 427 12.32 18.84 22.55
C ALA A 427 11.37 20.05 22.48
N TYR A 428 10.67 20.33 23.58
CA TYR A 428 10.04 21.63 23.78
C TYR A 428 11.09 22.59 24.32
N ASN A 429 11.27 23.74 23.68
CA ASN A 429 12.16 24.76 24.18
C ASN A 429 11.37 26.06 24.35
N ASP A 430 10.99 26.36 25.59
CA ASP A 430 10.21 27.55 25.94
C ASP A 430 11.09 28.83 25.98
N LYS A 431 12.34 28.76 25.51
CA LYS A 431 13.29 29.87 25.42
C LYS A 431 13.63 30.19 23.95
N ALA A 432 12.77 30.93 23.26
CA ALA A 432 13.10 31.60 22.00
C ALA A 432 12.21 32.81 21.73
#